data_AF-A0A8D8I5N5-F1
#
_entry.id   AF-A0A8D8I5N5-F1
#
_cell.length_a   1.000
_cell.length_b   1.000
_cell.length_c   1.000
_cell.angle_alpha   90.00
_cell.angle_beta   90.00
_cell.angle_gamma   90.00
#
_symmetry.space_group_name_H-M   'P 1'
#
loop_
_entity.id
_entity.type
_entity.pdbx_description
1 polymer ?
#
loop_
_entity_poly.entity_id
_entity_poly.type
_entity_poly.pdbx_seq_one_letter_code
_entity_poly.pdbx_strand_id
1 'polypeptide(L)'
;VLQWVIYDSYAEDYAQQQREKEREKEKKPMLHKRDEKSRKDDKAKQTEEFNKRYLQACQIIERMVNQNIYDEIAQDYRYWEDPSDEFREEEGTLLPLWKFSYEKTKKMCVTD
;
A
#
# COMPACT_ATOMS: atom_id res chain seq x y z
N VAL A 1 25.39 -16.33 11.53
CA VAL A 1 24.09 -16.58 10.85
C VAL A 1 23.15 -15.45 11.23
N LEU A 2 22.39 -14.91 10.28
CA LEU A 2 21.47 -13.79 10.53
C LEU A 2 20.10 -14.34 10.98
N GLN A 3 19.38 -13.60 11.84
CA GLN A 3 18.13 -14.07 12.45
C GLN A 3 17.04 -14.44 11.42
N TRP A 4 16.87 -13.66 10.36
CA TRP A 4 15.95 -13.97 9.27
C TRP A 4 16.28 -15.28 8.55
N VAL A 5 17.56 -15.63 8.37
CA VAL A 5 17.95 -16.92 7.77
C VAL A 5 17.52 -18.09 8.64
N ILE A 6 17.65 -17.96 9.97
CA ILE A 6 17.18 -18.97 10.92
C ILE A 6 15.65 -19.07 10.86
N TYR A 7 14.96 -17.94 10.85
CA TYR A 7 13.50 -17.91 10.76
C TYR A 7 13.00 -18.57 9.47
N ASP A 8 13.57 -18.19 8.33
CA ASP A 8 13.18 -18.70 7.01
C ASP A 8 13.43 -20.21 6.91
N SER A 9 14.58 -20.70 7.39
CA SER A 9 14.88 -22.13 7.39
C SER A 9 13.90 -22.91 8.29
N TYR A 10 13.61 -22.41 9.49
CA TYR A 10 12.63 -23.06 10.38
C TYR A 10 11.21 -23.01 9.82
N ALA A 11 10.80 -21.91 9.19
CA ALA A 11 9.50 -21.77 8.57
C ALA A 11 9.33 -22.74 7.39
N GLU A 12 10.37 -22.91 6.58
CA GLU A 12 10.39 -23.88 5.48
C GLU A 12 10.30 -25.32 5.99
N ASP A 13 11.13 -25.70 6.97
CA ASP A 13 11.13 -27.02 7.59
C ASP A 13 9.77 -27.33 8.23
N TYR A 14 9.18 -26.36 8.94
CA TYR A 14 7.86 -26.50 9.54
C TYR A 14 6.76 -26.70 8.48
N ALA A 15 6.81 -25.94 7.38
CA ALA A 15 5.86 -26.09 6.28
C ALA A 15 5.99 -27.45 5.58
N GLN A 16 7.21 -27.98 5.43
CA GLN A 16 7.44 -29.34 4.93
C GLN A 16 6.80 -30.39 5.84
N GLN A 17 7.03 -30.30 7.15
CA GLN A 17 6.43 -31.21 8.14
C GLN A 17 4.89 -31.16 8.14
N GLN A 18 4.27 -30.00 7.96
CA GLN A 18 2.81 -29.88 7.85
C GLN A 18 2.28 -30.56 6.59
N ARG A 19 2.92 -30.34 5.43
CA ARG A 19 2.54 -30.99 4.17
C ARG A 19 2.67 -32.51 4.23
N GLU A 20 3.70 -33.03 4.88
CA GLU A 20 3.87 -34.47 5.09
C GLU A 20 2.76 -35.04 5.97
N LYS A 21 2.44 -34.37 7.09
CA LYS A 21 1.32 -34.75 7.96
C LYS A 21 -0.03 -34.71 7.25
N GLU A 22 -0.28 -33.74 6.37
CA GLU A 22 -1.49 -33.68 5.55
C GLU A 22 -1.54 -34.82 4.53
N ARG A 23 -0.44 -35.09 3.82
CA ARG A 23 -0.32 -36.22 2.88
C ARG A 23 -0.52 -37.57 3.56
N GLU A 24 -0.08 -37.72 4.81
CA GLU A 24 -0.32 -38.94 5.59
C GLU A 24 -1.79 -39.09 6.01
N LYS A 25 -2.48 -37.98 6.33
CA LYS A 25 -3.93 -37.96 6.61
C LYS A 25 -4.76 -38.24 5.35
N GLU A 26 -4.29 -37.83 4.17
CA GLU A 26 -4.94 -38.05 2.87
C GLU A 26 -4.73 -39.45 2.27
N LYS A 27 -3.98 -40.37 2.92
CA LYS A 27 -3.80 -41.77 2.46
C LYS A 27 -5.07 -42.65 2.54
N LYS A 28 -6.26 -42.09 2.81
CA LYS A 28 -7.55 -42.76 2.53
C LYS A 28 -7.97 -42.47 1.08
N PRO A 29 -8.49 -43.45 0.32
CA PRO A 29 -8.59 -43.31 -1.13
C PRO A 29 -9.66 -42.28 -1.51
N MET A 30 -9.24 -41.06 -1.86
CA MET A 30 -10.07 -40.11 -2.59
C MET A 30 -9.43 -39.80 -3.94
N LEU A 31 -10.11 -40.28 -4.98
CA LEU A 31 -9.88 -40.00 -6.37
C LEU A 31 -10.38 -38.58 -6.66
N HIS A 32 -9.49 -37.58 -6.76
CA HIS A 32 -9.86 -36.33 -7.42
C HIS A 32 -8.71 -35.81 -8.28
N LYS A 33 -8.80 -36.10 -9.59
CA LYS A 33 -8.06 -35.35 -10.60
C LYS A 33 -8.61 -33.92 -10.59
N ARG A 34 -7.86 -33.00 -10.00
CA ARG A 34 -8.16 -31.56 -10.03
C ARG A 34 -8.09 -31.09 -11.50
N ASP A 35 -9.22 -30.70 -12.08
CA ASP A 35 -9.31 -30.30 -13.49
C ASP A 35 -8.37 -29.14 -13.83
N GLU A 36 -7.75 -29.14 -15.02
CA GLU A 36 -6.86 -28.07 -15.49
C GLU A 36 -7.49 -26.68 -15.43
N LYS A 37 -8.82 -26.61 -15.60
CA LYS A 37 -9.61 -25.38 -15.48
C LYS A 37 -9.50 -24.76 -14.08
N SER A 38 -9.58 -25.57 -13.02
CA SER A 38 -9.46 -25.10 -11.64
C SER A 38 -8.06 -24.58 -11.32
N ARG A 39 -7.01 -25.21 -11.87
CA ARG A 39 -5.61 -24.75 -11.72
C ARG A 39 -5.38 -23.41 -12.44
N LYS A 40 -6.02 -23.22 -13.59
CA LYS A 40 -5.95 -21.97 -14.36
C LYS A 40 -6.66 -20.83 -13.64
N ASP A 41 -7.82 -21.10 -13.04
CA ASP A 41 -8.57 -20.14 -12.22
C ASP A 41 -7.79 -19.74 -10.95
N ASP A 42 -7.14 -20.70 -10.28
CA ASP A 42 -6.30 -20.42 -9.10
C ASP A 42 -5.08 -19.55 -9.47
N LYS A 43 -4.43 -19.83 -10.62
CA LYS A 43 -3.31 -19.02 -11.12
C LYS A 43 -3.74 -17.61 -11.50
N ALA A 44 -4.93 -17.45 -12.08
CA ALA A 44 -5.50 -16.14 -12.41
C ALA A 44 -5.75 -15.32 -11.14
N LYS A 45 -6.35 -15.92 -10.10
CA LYS A 45 -6.57 -15.27 -8.80
C LYS A 45 -5.26 -14.84 -8.15
N GLN A 46 -4.24 -15.69 -8.18
CA GLN A 46 -2.93 -15.36 -7.63
C GLN A 46 -2.26 -14.20 -8.36
N THR A 47 -2.40 -14.15 -9.70
CA THR A 47 -1.89 -13.04 -10.52
C THR A 47 -2.64 -11.74 -10.23
N GLU A 48 -3.97 -11.81 -10.06
CA GLU A 48 -4.79 -10.65 -9.70
C GLU A 48 -4.40 -10.10 -8.32
N GLU A 49 -4.22 -10.98 -7.33
CA GLU A 49 -3.80 -10.58 -5.98
C GLU A 49 -2.40 -9.95 -5.98
N PHE A 50 -1.46 -10.52 -6.75
CA PHE A 50 -0.15 -9.93 -6.95
C PHE A 50 -0.24 -8.53 -7.54
N ASN A 51 -1.03 -8.34 -8.60
CA ASN A 51 -1.22 -7.04 -9.24
C ASN A 51 -1.84 -6.01 -8.28
N LYS A 52 -2.77 -6.43 -7.40
CA LYS A 52 -3.34 -5.56 -6.37
C LYS A 52 -2.28 -5.08 -5.39
N ARG A 53 -1.44 -5.98 -4.88
CA ARG A 53 -0.34 -5.63 -3.97
C ARG A 53 0.69 -4.72 -4.66
N TYR A 54 0.98 -4.99 -5.93
CA TYR A 54 1.89 -4.17 -6.73
C TYR A 54 1.34 -2.74 -6.92
N LEU A 55 0.05 -2.61 -7.27
CA LEU A 55 -0.62 -1.31 -7.39
C LEU A 55 -0.57 -0.53 -6.07
N GLN A 56 -0.83 -1.20 -4.94
CA GLN A 56 -0.74 -0.58 -3.61
C GLN A 56 0.68 -0.07 -3.33
N ALA A 57 1.71 -0.86 -3.64
CA ALA A 57 3.10 -0.44 -3.48
C ALA A 57 3.42 0.80 -4.34
N CYS A 58 2.97 0.82 -5.60
CA CYS A 58 3.13 1.99 -6.47
C CYS A 58 2.45 3.24 -5.91
N GLN A 59 1.22 3.12 -5.39
CA GLN A 59 0.49 4.24 -4.78
C GLN A 59 1.21 4.78 -3.54
N ILE A 60 1.81 3.92 -2.73
CA ILE A 60 2.60 4.33 -1.55
C ILE A 60 3.84 5.09 -1.99
N ILE A 61 4.56 4.59 -2.99
CA ILE A 61 5.76 5.25 -3.53
C ILE A 61 5.38 6.61 -4.13
N GLU A 62 4.29 6.69 -4.89
CA GLU A 62 3.78 7.96 -5.43
C GLU A 62 3.51 8.98 -4.31
N ARG A 63 2.89 8.54 -3.21
CA ARG A 63 2.67 9.40 -2.03
C ARG A 63 3.98 9.85 -1.37
N MET A 64 4.98 8.97 -1.27
CA MET A 64 6.30 9.32 -0.73
C MET A 64 6.99 10.38 -1.60
N VAL A 65 6.90 10.25 -2.92
CA VAL A 65 7.46 11.24 -3.85
C VAL A 65 6.69 12.56 -3.75
N ASN A 66 5.36 12.53 -3.71
CA ASN A 66 4.55 13.73 -3.53
C ASN A 66 4.83 14.44 -2.20
N GLN A 67 5.09 13.70 -1.13
CA GLN A 67 5.51 14.28 0.15
C GLN A 67 6.83 15.05 -0.01
N ASN A 68 7.83 14.47 -0.68
CA ASN A 68 9.11 15.13 -0.91
C ASN A 68 8.97 16.37 -1.81
N ILE A 69 8.07 16.36 -2.79
CA ILE A 69 7.82 17.50 -3.69
C ILE A 69 7.22 18.69 -2.93
N TYR A 70 6.32 18.43 -1.98
CA TYR A 70 5.59 19.46 -1.24
C TYR A 70 6.01 19.55 0.23
N ASP A 71 7.26 19.21 0.54
CA ASP A 71 7.79 19.15 1.90
C ASP A 71 7.70 20.52 2.61
N GLU A 72 8.08 21.60 1.91
CA GLU A 72 7.97 22.97 2.45
C GLU A 72 6.54 23.34 2.84
N ILE A 73 5.56 23.10 1.95
CA ILE A 73 4.14 23.36 2.25
C ILE A 73 3.66 22.50 3.43
N ALA A 74 4.13 21.25 3.54
CA ALA A 74 3.77 20.37 4.65
C ALA A 74 4.37 20.82 5.99
N GLN A 75 5.59 21.35 5.97
CA GLN A 75 6.24 21.95 7.13
C GLN A 75 5.51 23.23 7.55
N ASP A 76 5.19 24.11 6.60
CA ASP A 76 4.45 25.34 6.86
C ASP A 76 3.08 25.05 7.50
N TYR A 77 2.34 24.09 6.93
CA TYR A 77 1.06 23.64 7.48
C TYR A 77 1.14 23.22 8.95
N ARG A 78 2.24 22.56 9.35
CA ARG A 78 2.33 21.93 10.67
C ARG A 78 3.03 22.80 11.72
N TYR A 79 4.01 23.59 11.28
CA TYR A 79 5.01 24.20 12.17
C TYR A 79 5.20 25.70 11.95
N TRP A 80 4.63 26.30 10.90
CA TRP A 80 4.78 27.74 10.67
C TRP A 80 3.71 28.54 11.41
N GLU A 81 4.15 29.61 12.07
CA GLU A 81 3.32 30.63 12.69
C GLU A 81 3.77 31.99 12.14
N ASP A 82 2.84 32.90 11.84
CA ASP A 82 3.19 34.23 11.33
C ASP A 82 3.80 35.07 12.44
N PRO A 83 5.09 35.45 12.37
CA PRO A 83 5.71 36.28 13.41
C PRO A 83 5.10 37.68 13.51
N SER A 84 4.39 38.13 12.47
CA SER A 84 3.75 39.45 12.43
C SER A 84 2.48 39.52 13.28
N ASP A 85 1.87 38.38 13.58
CA ASP A 85 0.66 38.30 14.41
C ASP A 85 0.95 38.76 15.85
N GLU A 86 2.21 38.74 16.30
CA GLU A 86 2.62 39.33 17.58
C GLU A 86 2.45 40.86 17.65
N PHE A 87 2.40 41.54 16.49
CA PHE A 87 2.37 43.00 16.39
C PHE A 87 1.08 43.56 15.78
N ARG A 88 0.22 42.71 15.22
CA ARG A 88 -1.04 43.09 14.56
C ARG A 88 -2.22 42.39 15.22
N GLU A 89 -2.78 43.02 16.25
CA GLU A 89 -3.88 42.41 17.03
C GLU A 89 -5.21 42.33 16.26
N GLU A 90 -5.46 43.24 15.31
CA GLU A 90 -6.75 43.33 14.59
C GLU A 90 -6.69 42.91 13.12
N GLU A 91 -5.50 42.61 12.59
CA GLU A 91 -5.28 42.24 11.18
C GLU A 91 -4.46 40.96 11.07
N GLY A 92 -4.90 40.02 10.22
CA GLY A 92 -4.18 38.78 9.95
C GLY A 92 -3.95 38.55 8.46
N THR A 93 -2.97 37.70 8.14
CA THR A 93 -2.67 37.31 6.76
C THR A 93 -2.97 35.82 6.55
N LEU A 94 -3.52 35.48 5.38
CA LEU A 94 -3.72 34.07 5.01
C LEU A 94 -2.55 33.57 4.19
N LEU A 95 -1.92 32.49 4.66
CA LEU A 95 -0.93 31.73 3.90
C LEU A 95 -1.65 30.65 3.06
N PRO A 96 -1.73 30.79 1.73
CA PRO A 96 -2.27 29.72 0.89
C PRO A 96 -1.30 28.54 0.83
N LEU A 97 -1.80 27.33 1.11
CA LEU A 97 -1.02 26.08 1.11
C LEU A 97 -1.22 25.32 -0.21
N TRP A 98 -1.93 24.19 -0.19
CA TRP A 98 -2.12 23.36 -1.37
C TRP A 98 -3.12 23.92 -2.37
N LYS A 99 -2.81 23.73 -3.66
CA LYS A 99 -3.72 23.96 -4.78
C LYS A 99 -4.03 22.64 -5.48
N PHE A 100 -5.29 22.22 -5.41
CA PHE A 100 -5.76 21.02 -6.09
C PHE A 100 -6.36 21.38 -7.45
N SER A 101 -5.89 20.71 -8.50
CA SER A 101 -6.45 20.86 -9.84
C SER A 101 -6.38 19.54 -10.60
N TYR A 102 -7.38 19.28 -11.43
CA TYR A 102 -7.42 18.13 -12.31
C TYR A 102 -7.83 18.59 -13.71
N GLU A 103 -7.05 18.26 -14.73
CA GLU A 103 -7.19 18.86 -16.06
C GLU A 103 -8.59 18.62 -16.66
N LYS A 104 -9.21 17.47 -16.38
CA LYS A 104 -10.56 17.15 -16.88
C LYS A 104 -11.67 18.00 -16.25
N THR A 105 -11.46 18.56 -15.06
CA THR A 105 -12.45 19.38 -14.35
C THR A 105 -12.18 20.88 -14.46
N LYS A 106 -11.16 21.29 -15.24
CA LYS A 106 -10.75 22.70 -15.37
C LYS A 106 -11.81 23.64 -15.94
N LYS A 107 -12.76 23.11 -16.71
CA LYS A 107 -13.91 23.86 -17.27
C LYS A 107 -15.17 23.78 -16.41
N MET A 108 -15.11 23.06 -15.29
CA MET A 108 -16.22 22.88 -14.37
C MET A 108 -16.09 23.86 -13.21
N CYS A 109 -17.21 24.32 -12.67
CA CYS A 109 -17.24 25.02 -11.40
C CYS A 109 -17.19 24.00 -10.25
N VAL A 110 -16.52 24.35 -9.15
CA VAL A 110 -16.58 23.58 -7.91
C VAL A 110 -17.95 23.82 -7.27
N THR A 111 -18.72 22.77 -7.08
CA THR A 111 -20.05 22.78 -6.46
C THR A 111 -20.14 21.64 -5.44
N ASP A 112 -20.91 21.83 -4.37
CA ASP A 112 -21.09 20.86 -3.28
C ASP A 112 -21.88 19.59 -3.69
#